data_AF-A0A3S5J8C2-F1
#
_entry.id   AF-A0A3S5J8C2-F1
#
_cell.length_a   1.000
_cell.length_b   1.000
_cell.length_c   1.000
_cell.angle_alpha   90.00
_cell.angle_beta   90.00
_cell.angle_gamma   90.00
#
_symmetry.space_group_name_H-M   'P 1'
#
loop_
_entity.id
_entity.type
_entity.pdbx_description
1 polymer ?
#
loop_
_entity_poly.entity_id
_entity_poly.type
_entity_poly.pdbx_seq_one_letter_code
_entity_poly.pdbx_strand_id
1 'polypeptide(L)'
;YAFAFQIYGDFSGYTDIARGISKLLGFDLMRNFNLPYFATSPSDFWNRWHISLSSWLRDYLYIPLGGNRGGSWKTYRNLTVTMLLGGLWHGAAWNFVIWGAYHGLLLSIYRALGIRTEDGKYSKVTIFFLGILMFHLTCIGWLLFRAQNVETIVAFLEGIFFHPVASATTWVDLAGVIKFGWFLVLFQIAQGITRTQDPLQRWPWFVRLNIWIFVCMSLLAMSARGGQEFLYFAF
;
A
#
# COMPACT_ATOMS: atom_id res chain seq x y z
N TYR A 1 4.95 -10.37 -1.88
CA TYR A 1 4.91 -9.35 -2.96
C TYR A 1 3.59 -9.31 -3.72
N ALA A 2 3.14 -10.40 -4.36
CA ALA A 2 1.88 -10.40 -5.14
C ALA A 2 0.67 -9.84 -4.37
N PHE A 3 0.55 -10.20 -3.09
CA PHE A 3 -0.51 -9.67 -2.23
C PHE A 3 -0.51 -8.13 -2.09
N ALA A 4 0.66 -7.46 -2.12
CA ALA A 4 0.72 -6.00 -2.09
C ALA A 4 0.00 -5.41 -3.32
N PHE A 5 0.28 -5.94 -4.51
CA PHE A 5 -0.40 -5.49 -5.72
C PHE A 5 -1.89 -5.82 -5.71
N GLN A 6 -2.28 -7.00 -5.18
CA GLN A 6 -3.68 -7.37 -5.00
C GLN A 6 -4.42 -6.39 -4.10
N ILE A 7 -3.97 -6.20 -2.85
CA ILE A 7 -4.64 -5.32 -1.88
C ILE A 7 -4.71 -3.88 -2.38
N TYR A 8 -3.67 -3.40 -3.06
CA TYR A 8 -3.69 -2.06 -3.65
C TYR A 8 -4.67 -1.95 -4.81
N GLY A 9 -4.62 -2.89 -5.76
CA GLY A 9 -5.49 -2.89 -6.94
C GLY A 9 -6.97 -2.98 -6.57
N ASP A 10 -7.31 -3.95 -5.70
CA ASP A 10 -8.67 -4.17 -5.24
C ASP A 10 -9.21 -2.94 -4.52
N PHE A 11 -8.44 -2.39 -3.57
CA PHE A 11 -8.94 -1.30 -2.74
C PHE A 11 -8.93 0.04 -3.48
N SER A 12 -7.89 0.33 -4.26
CA SER A 12 -7.84 1.55 -5.08
C SER A 12 -8.98 1.55 -6.10
N GLY A 13 -9.18 0.44 -6.82
CA GLY A 13 -10.25 0.29 -7.79
C GLY A 13 -11.63 0.49 -7.17
N TYR A 14 -11.88 -0.12 -6.01
CA TYR A 14 -13.12 0.10 -5.24
C TYR A 14 -13.33 1.58 -4.90
N THR A 15 -12.31 2.26 -4.36
CA THR A 15 -12.44 3.67 -4.00
C THR A 15 -12.60 4.58 -5.21
N ASP A 16 -12.01 4.25 -6.36
CA ASP A 16 -12.19 5.01 -7.60
C ASP A 16 -13.60 4.84 -8.18
N ILE A 17 -14.20 3.65 -8.08
CA ILE A 17 -15.62 3.43 -8.40
C ILE A 17 -16.50 4.31 -7.50
N ALA A 18 -16.27 4.28 -6.18
CA ALA A 18 -17.03 5.10 -5.22
C ALA A 18 -16.92 6.60 -5.53
N ARG A 19 -15.70 7.07 -5.85
CA ARG A 19 -15.46 8.46 -6.26
C ARG A 19 -16.13 8.80 -7.60
N GLY A 20 -16.15 7.88 -8.55
CA GLY A 20 -16.85 8.04 -9.83
C GLY A 20 -18.36 8.20 -9.65
N ILE A 21 -18.98 7.32 -8.86
CA ILE A 21 -20.41 7.39 -8.52
C ILE A 21 -20.71 8.70 -7.76
N SER A 22 -19.90 9.06 -6.79
CA SER A 22 -20.05 10.30 -6.04
C SER A 22 -20.05 11.54 -6.93
N LYS A 23 -19.18 11.58 -7.95
CA LYS A 23 -19.15 12.67 -8.93
C LYS A 23 -20.43 12.78 -9.74
N LEU A 24 -21.06 11.65 -10.10
CA LEU A 24 -22.36 11.65 -10.77
C LEU A 24 -23.46 12.22 -9.87
N LEU A 25 -23.32 12.09 -8.55
CA LEU A 25 -24.23 12.64 -7.54
C LEU A 25 -23.90 14.08 -7.13
N GLY A 26 -22.87 14.71 -7.73
CA GLY A 26 -22.46 16.08 -7.44
C GLY A 26 -21.55 16.25 -6.22
N PHE A 27 -21.00 15.17 -5.67
CA PHE A 27 -20.06 15.21 -4.55
C PHE A 27 -18.64 14.84 -5.00
N ASP A 28 -17.65 15.66 -4.63
CA ASP A 28 -16.23 15.33 -4.85
C ASP A 28 -15.64 14.69 -3.60
N LEU A 29 -15.52 13.36 -3.60
CA LEU A 29 -14.82 12.62 -2.55
C LEU A 29 -13.30 12.73 -2.68
N MET A 30 -12.63 12.78 -1.52
CA MET A 30 -11.18 12.78 -1.44
C MET A 30 -10.57 11.51 -2.04
N ARG A 31 -9.32 11.62 -2.49
CA ARG A 31 -8.55 10.46 -2.98
C ARG A 31 -8.08 9.62 -1.80
N ASN A 32 -8.12 8.30 -1.96
CA ASN A 32 -7.60 7.38 -0.96
C ASN A 32 -6.19 6.89 -1.24
N PHE A 33 -5.75 6.89 -2.49
CA PHE A 33 -4.42 6.42 -2.84
C PHE A 33 -3.69 7.41 -3.74
N ASN A 34 -2.38 7.56 -3.50
CA ASN A 34 -1.53 8.42 -4.30
C ASN A 34 -0.12 7.84 -4.49
N LEU A 35 -0.01 6.81 -5.35
CA LEU A 35 1.25 6.10 -5.62
C LEU A 35 1.96 5.64 -4.33
N PRO A 36 1.28 4.88 -3.44
CA PRO A 36 1.81 4.55 -2.12
C PRO A 36 3.09 3.71 -2.16
N TYR A 37 3.31 2.92 -3.21
CA TYR A 37 4.51 2.09 -3.35
C TYR A 37 5.74 2.85 -3.87
N PHE A 38 5.56 4.12 -4.22
CA PHE A 38 6.67 5.06 -4.43
C PHE A 38 7.02 5.86 -3.16
N ALA A 39 6.39 5.55 -2.01
CA ALA A 39 6.71 6.20 -0.76
C ALA A 39 8.15 5.91 -0.33
N THR A 40 8.82 6.90 0.24
CA THR A 40 10.26 6.80 0.63
C THR A 40 10.48 6.84 2.15
N SER A 41 9.40 6.91 2.92
CA SER A 41 9.40 6.80 4.39
C SER A 41 8.01 6.36 4.88
N PRO A 42 7.88 5.90 6.14
CA PRO A 42 6.59 5.54 6.71
C PRO A 42 5.59 6.70 6.74
N SER A 43 6.04 7.92 7.07
CA SER A 43 5.18 9.11 7.03
C SER A 43 4.67 9.40 5.63
N ASP A 44 5.54 9.31 4.62
CA ASP A 44 5.17 9.49 3.21
C ASP A 44 4.20 8.39 2.74
N PHE A 45 4.40 7.15 3.19
CA PHE A 45 3.49 6.03 2.91
C PHE A 45 2.08 6.30 3.46
N TRP A 46 1.97 6.72 4.71
CA TRP A 46 0.67 7.03 5.33
C TRP A 46 -0.01 8.29 4.77
N ASN A 47 0.73 9.17 4.09
CA ASN A 47 0.16 10.29 3.33
C ASN A 47 -0.32 9.88 1.93
N ARG A 48 -0.06 8.63 1.50
CA ARG A 48 -0.40 8.11 0.17
C ARG A 48 -1.28 6.88 0.19
N TRP A 49 -1.36 6.18 1.32
CA TRP A 49 -2.15 4.96 1.50
C TRP A 49 -3.37 5.24 2.36
N HIS A 50 -4.56 4.85 1.88
CA HIS A 50 -5.85 4.99 2.57
C HIS A 50 -6.01 6.36 3.24
N ILE A 51 -5.83 7.42 2.45
CA ILE A 51 -5.64 8.80 2.92
C ILE A 51 -6.82 9.29 3.78
N SER A 52 -8.06 8.87 3.49
CA SER A 52 -9.22 9.21 4.33
C SER A 52 -9.08 8.65 5.74
N LEU A 53 -8.75 7.37 5.89
CA LEU A 53 -8.53 6.72 7.19
C LEU A 53 -7.30 7.32 7.88
N SER A 54 -6.19 7.45 7.16
CA SER A 54 -4.95 8.03 7.70
C SER A 54 -5.18 9.45 8.24
N SER A 55 -5.94 10.27 7.51
CA SER A 55 -6.32 11.62 7.96
C SER A 55 -7.23 11.55 9.18
N TRP A 56 -8.19 10.64 9.20
CA TRP A 56 -9.08 10.47 10.36
C TRP A 56 -8.30 10.05 11.62
N LEU A 57 -7.42 9.06 11.52
CA LEU A 57 -6.55 8.62 12.63
C LEU A 57 -5.66 9.77 13.11
N ARG A 58 -5.11 10.57 12.20
CA ARG A 58 -4.32 11.74 12.54
C ARG A 58 -5.15 12.78 13.30
N ASP A 59 -6.29 13.16 12.74
CA ASP A 59 -7.04 14.33 13.18
C ASP A 59 -7.90 14.03 14.42
N TYR A 60 -8.37 12.79 14.58
CA TYR A 60 -9.27 12.38 15.66
C TYR A 60 -8.63 11.49 16.73
N LEU A 61 -7.43 10.92 16.51
CA LEU A 61 -6.69 10.20 17.54
C LEU A 61 -5.36 10.87 17.85
N TYR A 62 -4.47 10.99 16.85
CA TYR A 62 -3.10 11.43 17.08
C TYR A 62 -3.00 12.86 17.63
N ILE A 63 -3.66 13.82 16.98
CA ILE A 63 -3.65 15.24 17.38
C ILE A 63 -4.30 15.43 18.77
N PRO A 64 -5.48 14.84 19.06
CA PRO A 64 -6.09 14.87 20.40
C PRO A 64 -5.21 14.25 21.49
N LEU A 65 -4.44 13.20 21.21
CA LEU A 65 -3.46 12.62 22.16
C LEU A 65 -2.25 13.54 22.45
N GLY A 66 -2.16 14.68 21.76
CA GLY A 66 -1.11 15.68 21.89
C GLY A 66 -0.25 15.81 20.63
N GLY A 67 -0.37 14.88 19.67
CA GLY A 67 0.44 14.85 18.45
C GLY A 67 1.94 14.86 18.77
N ASN A 68 2.66 15.80 18.17
CA ASN A 68 4.10 16.02 18.38
C ASN A 68 4.43 16.87 19.64
N ARG A 69 3.43 17.23 20.47
CA ARG A 69 3.62 18.12 21.64
C ARG A 69 4.06 17.33 22.87
N GLY A 70 4.79 17.98 23.78
CA GLY A 70 5.16 17.41 25.07
C GLY A 70 6.36 16.44 25.04
N GLY A 71 7.24 16.58 24.05
CA GLY A 71 8.52 15.89 23.96
C GLY A 71 8.51 14.58 23.15
N SER A 72 9.69 14.04 22.90
CA SER A 72 9.89 12.88 22.02
C SER A 72 9.20 11.62 22.54
N TRP A 73 9.27 11.34 23.84
CA TRP A 73 8.60 10.17 24.44
C TRP A 73 7.08 10.19 24.22
N LYS A 74 6.41 11.30 24.54
CA LYS A 74 4.96 11.44 24.33
C LYS A 74 4.61 11.29 22.86
N THR A 75 5.44 11.82 21.97
CA THR A 75 5.24 11.68 20.52
C THR A 75 5.30 10.21 20.08
N TYR A 76 6.32 9.45 20.50
CA TYR A 76 6.43 8.03 20.16
C TYR A 76 5.26 7.21 20.73
N ARG A 77 4.88 7.47 21.99
CA ARG A 77 3.68 6.87 22.59
C ARG A 77 2.44 7.17 21.75
N ASN A 78 2.24 8.43 21.36
CA ASN A 78 1.07 8.83 20.58
C ASN A 78 1.05 8.15 19.20
N LEU A 79 2.19 8.07 18.50
CA LEU A 79 2.31 7.35 17.23
C LEU A 79 1.95 5.87 17.38
N THR A 80 2.54 5.20 18.37
CA THR A 80 2.29 3.78 18.64
C THR A 80 0.83 3.53 19.02
N VAL A 81 0.25 4.32 19.91
CA VAL A 81 -1.16 4.19 20.30
C VAL A 81 -2.09 4.41 19.11
N THR A 82 -1.85 5.44 18.30
CA THR A 82 -2.67 5.69 17.09
C THR A 82 -2.61 4.51 16.12
N MET A 83 -1.43 3.92 15.89
CA MET A 83 -1.30 2.79 14.96
C MET A 83 -1.85 1.48 15.54
N LEU A 84 -1.72 1.24 16.85
CA LEU A 84 -2.36 0.10 17.52
C LEU A 84 -3.89 0.17 17.41
N LEU A 85 -4.47 1.34 17.69
CA LEU A 85 -5.91 1.55 17.55
C LEU A 85 -6.35 1.46 16.08
N GLY A 86 -5.54 1.96 15.15
CA GLY A 86 -5.76 1.77 13.72
C GLY A 86 -5.72 0.31 13.29
N GLY A 87 -4.82 -0.50 13.87
CA GLY A 87 -4.81 -1.96 13.69
C GLY A 87 -6.09 -2.60 14.22
N LEU A 88 -6.46 -2.30 15.47
CA LEU A 88 -7.68 -2.84 16.09
C LEU A 88 -8.97 -2.44 15.35
N TRP A 89 -8.98 -1.31 14.66
CA TRP A 89 -10.10 -0.91 13.79
C TRP A 89 -10.31 -1.89 12.62
N HIS A 90 -9.25 -2.57 12.15
CA HIS A 90 -9.35 -3.59 11.12
C HIS A 90 -9.85 -4.94 11.64
N GLY A 91 -9.64 -5.26 12.92
CA GLY A 91 -10.14 -6.48 13.54
C GLY A 91 -9.52 -6.76 14.91
N ALA A 92 -10.15 -7.67 15.67
CA ALA A 92 -9.73 -8.00 17.04
C ALA A 92 -8.62 -9.08 17.14
N ALA A 93 -8.19 -9.63 16.01
CA ALA A 93 -7.16 -10.67 15.96
C ALA A 93 -5.74 -10.11 16.17
N TRP A 94 -4.83 -10.96 16.68
CA TRP A 94 -3.47 -10.56 17.05
C TRP A 94 -2.62 -10.06 15.88
N ASN A 95 -2.86 -10.56 14.66
CA ASN A 95 -2.19 -10.10 13.45
C ASN A 95 -2.38 -8.59 13.23
N PHE A 96 -3.57 -8.05 13.52
CA PHE A 96 -3.85 -6.61 13.39
C PHE A 96 -3.19 -5.77 14.49
N VAL A 97 -3.10 -6.29 15.71
CA VAL A 97 -2.36 -5.64 16.81
C VAL A 97 -0.87 -5.58 16.47
N ILE A 98 -0.29 -6.70 16.01
CA ILE A 98 1.12 -6.78 15.58
C ILE A 98 1.37 -5.84 14.39
N TRP A 99 0.45 -5.78 13.44
CA TRP A 99 0.51 -4.86 12.31
C TRP A 99 0.50 -3.38 12.75
N GLY A 100 -0.38 -3.02 13.69
CA GLY A 100 -0.43 -1.68 14.27
C GLY A 100 0.87 -1.33 15.02
N ALA A 101 1.38 -2.27 15.82
CA ALA A 101 2.66 -2.12 16.52
C ALA A 101 3.82 -1.92 15.53
N TYR A 102 3.84 -2.69 14.44
CA TYR A 102 4.84 -2.61 13.38
C TYR A 102 4.89 -1.21 12.75
N HIS A 103 3.73 -0.65 12.35
CA HIS A 103 3.68 0.70 11.77
C HIS A 103 4.02 1.80 12.78
N GLY A 104 3.59 1.66 14.04
CA GLY A 104 3.97 2.57 15.12
C GLY A 104 5.47 2.59 15.37
N LEU A 105 6.11 1.42 15.34
CA LEU A 105 7.56 1.27 15.47
C LEU A 105 8.30 1.89 14.27
N LEU A 106 7.86 1.61 13.04
CA LEU A 106 8.46 2.20 11.83
C LEU A 106 8.45 3.73 11.87
N LEU A 107 7.30 4.33 12.21
CA LEU A 107 7.17 5.78 12.36
C LEU A 107 8.10 6.33 13.45
N SER A 108 8.20 5.63 14.58
CA SER A 108 9.05 6.02 15.70
C SER A 108 10.54 5.94 15.35
N ILE A 109 10.98 4.86 14.69
CA ILE A 109 12.38 4.68 14.24
C ILE A 109 12.76 5.77 13.24
N TYR A 110 11.95 5.98 12.19
CA TYR A 110 12.25 6.99 11.17
C TYR A 110 12.31 8.40 11.79
N ARG A 111 11.44 8.68 12.76
CA ARG A 111 11.47 9.94 13.50
C ARG A 111 12.72 10.05 14.38
N ALA A 112 13.13 9.00 15.09
CA ALA A 112 14.32 9.00 15.94
C ALA A 112 15.60 9.19 15.14
N LEU A 113 15.67 8.59 13.95
CA LEU A 113 16.78 8.76 13.00
C LEU A 113 16.73 10.10 12.24
N GLY A 114 15.68 10.90 12.42
CA GLY A 114 15.51 12.17 11.71
C GLY A 114 15.35 12.02 10.19
N ILE A 115 14.97 10.84 9.70
CA ILE A 115 14.84 10.55 8.28
C ILE A 115 13.58 11.23 7.75
N ARG A 116 13.76 12.32 7.02
CA ARG A 116 12.70 13.08 6.35
C ARG A 116 13.07 13.32 4.89
N THR A 117 12.51 12.50 4.01
CA THR A 117 12.80 12.54 2.58
C THR A 117 12.26 13.80 1.89
N GLU A 118 11.29 14.46 2.51
CA GLU A 118 10.67 15.71 2.07
C GLU A 118 11.52 16.97 2.33
N ASP A 119 12.54 16.90 3.20
CA ASP A 119 13.41 18.04 3.53
C ASP A 119 14.41 18.39 2.40
N GLY A 120 14.48 17.61 1.32
CA GLY A 120 15.39 17.84 0.19
C GLY A 120 16.87 17.57 0.48
N LYS A 121 17.22 17.04 1.65
CA LYS A 121 18.60 16.78 2.10
C LYS A 121 19.25 15.55 1.43
N TYR A 122 18.46 14.67 0.84
CA TYR A 122 18.92 13.40 0.30
C TYR A 122 19.11 13.48 -1.22
N SER A 123 20.16 12.83 -1.73
CA SER A 123 20.38 12.69 -3.17
C SER A 123 19.25 11.86 -3.81
N LYS A 124 19.03 12.02 -5.13
CA LYS A 124 18.05 11.21 -5.88
C LYS A 124 18.32 9.71 -5.77
N VAL A 125 19.59 9.31 -5.73
CA VAL A 125 20.01 7.92 -5.56
C VAL A 125 19.63 7.41 -4.17
N THR A 126 19.86 8.20 -3.13
CA THR A 126 19.46 7.84 -1.76
C THR A 126 17.94 7.70 -1.65
N ILE A 127 17.17 8.64 -2.22
CA ILE A 127 15.70 8.58 -2.24
C ILE A 127 15.21 7.31 -2.96
N PHE A 128 15.85 6.94 -4.07
CA PHE A 128 15.52 5.71 -4.79
C PHE A 128 15.70 4.46 -3.92
N PHE A 129 16.85 4.32 -3.25
CA PHE A 129 17.09 3.18 -2.34
C PHE A 129 16.20 3.21 -1.10
N LEU A 130 15.86 4.38 -0.55
CA LEU A 130 14.86 4.51 0.52
C LEU A 130 13.47 4.09 0.06
N GLY A 131 13.09 4.39 -1.19
CA GLY A 131 11.86 3.89 -1.80
C GLY A 131 11.82 2.37 -1.91
N ILE A 132 12.92 1.76 -2.38
CA ILE A 132 13.06 0.29 -2.42
C ILE A 132 12.91 -0.29 -1.02
N LEU A 133 13.63 0.26 -0.03
CA LEU A 133 13.56 -0.19 1.35
C LEU A 133 12.13 -0.08 1.90
N MET A 134 11.48 1.07 1.70
CA MET A 134 10.12 1.31 2.17
C MET A 134 9.12 0.35 1.51
N PHE A 135 9.29 0.01 0.23
CA PHE A 135 8.45 -1.00 -0.43
C PHE A 135 8.59 -2.38 0.23
N HIS A 136 9.80 -2.80 0.60
CA HIS A 136 10.01 -4.06 1.30
C HIS A 136 9.41 -4.05 2.70
N LEU A 137 9.59 -2.96 3.45
CA LEU A 137 8.94 -2.76 4.76
C LEU A 137 7.41 -2.81 4.64
N THR A 138 6.87 -2.13 3.62
CA THR A 138 5.44 -2.18 3.31
C THR A 138 4.96 -3.61 3.04
N CYS A 139 5.74 -4.41 2.30
CA CYS A 139 5.43 -5.82 2.04
C CYS A 139 5.45 -6.68 3.30
N ILE A 140 6.36 -6.43 4.25
CA ILE A 140 6.34 -7.07 5.57
C ILE A 140 5.08 -6.68 6.32
N GLY A 141 4.69 -5.40 6.30
CA GLY A 141 3.41 -4.95 6.83
C GLY A 141 2.23 -5.71 6.22
N TRP A 142 2.20 -5.90 4.90
CA TRP A 142 1.12 -6.66 4.26
C TRP A 142 1.11 -8.15 4.61
N LEU A 143 2.28 -8.75 4.84
CA LEU A 143 2.37 -10.12 5.35
C LEU A 143 1.71 -10.21 6.73
N LEU A 144 2.03 -9.28 7.64
CA LEU A 144 1.41 -9.23 8.96
C LEU A 144 -0.11 -9.04 8.88
N PHE A 145 -0.57 -8.18 7.96
CA PHE A 145 -1.99 -7.92 7.75
C PHE A 145 -2.75 -9.16 7.23
N ARG A 146 -2.14 -9.92 6.30
CA ARG A 146 -2.76 -11.07 5.66
C ARG A 146 -2.76 -12.34 6.50
N ALA A 147 -1.75 -12.50 7.36
CA ALA A 147 -1.60 -13.73 8.11
C ALA A 147 -2.81 -13.98 9.02
N GLN A 148 -3.29 -15.22 9.03
CA GLN A 148 -4.50 -15.60 9.78
C GLN A 148 -4.23 -15.74 11.29
N ASN A 149 -2.98 -15.97 11.67
CA ASN A 149 -2.54 -16.15 13.05
C ASN A 149 -1.03 -15.91 13.19
N VAL A 150 -0.54 -15.93 14.42
CA VAL A 150 0.87 -15.65 14.74
C VAL A 150 1.79 -16.75 14.22
N GLU A 151 1.35 -18.00 14.23
CA GLU A 151 2.09 -19.15 13.72
C GLU A 151 2.38 -18.98 12.22
N THR A 152 1.40 -18.52 11.45
CA THR A 152 1.56 -18.23 10.02
C THR A 152 2.53 -17.07 9.78
N ILE A 153 2.52 -16.04 10.63
CA ILE A 153 3.50 -14.94 10.55
C ILE A 153 4.92 -15.48 10.71
N VAL A 154 5.16 -16.29 11.75
CA VAL A 154 6.46 -16.88 12.03
C VAL A 154 6.92 -17.75 10.85
N ALA A 155 6.06 -18.65 10.37
CA ALA A 155 6.38 -19.53 9.26
C ALA A 155 6.75 -18.75 7.98
N PHE A 156 6.03 -17.67 7.66
CA PHE A 156 6.37 -16.83 6.51
C PHE A 156 7.71 -16.09 6.70
N LEU A 157 7.97 -15.53 7.87
CA LEU A 157 9.23 -14.82 8.14
C LEU A 157 10.41 -15.80 8.10
N GLU A 158 10.28 -16.99 8.69
CA GLU A 158 11.31 -18.03 8.65
C GLU A 158 11.59 -18.48 7.21
N GLY A 159 10.54 -18.71 6.42
CA GLY A 159 10.67 -19.04 5.00
C GLY A 159 11.42 -17.96 4.21
N ILE A 160 11.15 -16.68 4.47
CA ILE A 160 11.80 -15.57 3.78
C ILE A 160 13.28 -15.43 4.16
N PHE A 161 13.61 -15.53 5.45
CA PHE A 161 14.95 -15.23 5.95
C PHE A 161 15.90 -16.42 6.00
N PHE A 162 15.39 -17.64 6.23
CA PHE A 162 16.22 -18.83 6.45
C PHE A 162 16.05 -19.91 5.38
N HIS A 163 14.91 -19.93 4.67
CA HIS A 163 14.63 -20.94 3.65
C HIS A 163 14.17 -20.33 2.32
N PRO A 164 14.93 -19.40 1.70
CA PRO A 164 14.56 -18.84 0.41
C PRO A 164 14.68 -19.90 -0.68
N VAL A 165 13.59 -20.62 -0.95
CA VAL A 165 13.52 -21.66 -1.99
C VAL A 165 12.53 -21.21 -3.06
N ALA A 166 13.03 -21.02 -4.29
CA ALA A 166 12.18 -20.87 -5.46
C ALA A 166 11.85 -22.25 -6.02
N SER A 167 10.67 -22.77 -5.69
CA SER A 167 10.15 -24.02 -6.26
C SER A 167 9.80 -23.84 -7.75
N ALA A 168 9.69 -24.95 -8.49
CA ALA A 168 9.18 -24.90 -9.87
C ALA A 168 7.78 -24.24 -9.95
N THR A 169 6.92 -24.48 -8.96
CA THR A 169 5.62 -23.82 -8.86
C THR A 169 5.73 -22.31 -8.70
N THR A 170 6.68 -21.83 -7.88
CA THR A 170 6.95 -20.39 -7.70
C THR A 170 7.28 -19.71 -9.03
N TRP A 171 8.07 -20.36 -9.89
CA TRP A 171 8.42 -19.82 -11.21
C TRP A 171 7.24 -19.79 -12.17
N VAL A 172 6.38 -20.82 -12.15
CA VAL A 172 5.15 -20.87 -12.95
C VAL A 172 4.20 -19.74 -12.53
N ASP A 173 3.99 -19.57 -11.22
CA ASP A 173 3.11 -18.51 -10.70
C ASP A 173 3.66 -17.12 -11.03
N LEU A 174 4.97 -16.90 -10.86
CA LEU A 174 5.63 -15.64 -11.21
C LEU A 174 5.51 -15.35 -12.71
N ALA A 175 5.70 -16.35 -13.58
CA ALA A 175 5.53 -16.21 -15.01
C ALA A 175 4.08 -15.84 -15.37
N GLY A 176 3.09 -16.42 -14.69
CA GLY A 176 1.68 -16.03 -14.81
C GLY A 176 1.45 -14.57 -14.45
N VAL A 177 1.93 -14.14 -13.27
CA VAL A 177 1.81 -12.74 -12.81
C VAL A 177 2.48 -11.77 -13.79
N ILE A 178 3.66 -12.10 -14.31
CA ILE A 178 4.36 -11.25 -15.29
C ILE A 178 3.60 -11.20 -16.61
N LYS A 179 3.21 -12.36 -17.17
CA LYS A 179 2.50 -12.47 -18.46
C LYS A 179 1.26 -11.59 -18.50
N PHE A 180 0.56 -11.50 -17.38
CA PHE A 180 -0.71 -10.79 -17.28
C PHE A 180 -0.62 -9.43 -16.58
N GLY A 181 0.47 -9.11 -15.88
CA GLY A 181 0.61 -7.90 -15.07
C GLY A 181 1.68 -6.93 -15.56
N TRP A 182 2.52 -7.29 -16.55
CA TRP A 182 3.65 -6.46 -17.00
C TRP A 182 3.23 -5.03 -17.39
N PHE A 183 2.08 -4.85 -18.02
CA PHE A 183 1.60 -3.54 -18.44
C PHE A 183 1.19 -2.65 -17.25
N LEU A 184 0.72 -3.24 -16.14
CA LEU A 184 0.43 -2.51 -14.91
C LEU A 184 1.71 -1.98 -14.27
N VAL A 185 2.81 -2.72 -14.38
CA VAL A 185 4.14 -2.26 -13.93
C VAL A 185 4.61 -1.09 -14.80
N LEU A 186 4.50 -1.18 -16.13
CA LEU A 186 4.83 -0.06 -17.02
C LEU A 186 3.96 1.17 -16.74
N PHE A 187 2.67 0.96 -16.48
CA PHE A 187 1.75 2.03 -16.12
C PHE A 187 2.16 2.71 -14.80
N GLN A 188 2.48 1.93 -13.76
CA GLN A 188 3.01 2.46 -12.50
C GLN A 188 4.33 3.22 -12.69
N ILE A 189 5.26 2.72 -13.51
CA ILE A 189 6.50 3.42 -13.84
C ILE A 189 6.18 4.76 -14.52
N ALA A 190 5.26 4.76 -15.49
CA ALA A 190 4.83 5.98 -16.17
C ALA A 190 4.21 6.98 -15.17
N GLN A 191 3.34 6.52 -14.26
CA GLN A 191 2.78 7.35 -13.19
C GLN A 191 3.87 7.94 -12.29
N GLY A 192 4.88 7.14 -11.91
CA GLY A 192 6.01 7.59 -11.08
C GLY A 192 6.89 8.65 -11.76
N ILE A 193 7.23 8.44 -13.04
CA ILE A 193 8.04 9.37 -13.84
C ILE A 193 7.28 10.69 -14.07
N THR A 194 6.02 10.59 -14.50
CA THR A 194 5.21 11.76 -14.84
C THR A 194 4.59 12.45 -13.62
N ARG A 195 4.65 11.80 -12.45
CA ARG A 195 4.03 12.23 -11.19
C ARG A 195 2.54 12.53 -11.33
N THR A 196 1.84 11.81 -12.21
CA THR A 196 0.38 11.88 -12.37
C THR A 196 -0.24 10.50 -12.19
N GLN A 197 -1.49 10.49 -11.73
CA GLN A 197 -2.31 9.28 -11.63
C GLN A 197 -2.81 8.82 -13.00
N ASP A 198 -2.95 9.73 -13.95
CA ASP A 198 -3.41 9.43 -15.30
C ASP A 198 -2.38 9.91 -16.34
N PRO A 199 -1.30 9.13 -16.56
CA PRO A 199 -0.31 9.45 -17.58
C PRO A 199 -0.90 9.36 -19.00
N LEU A 200 -1.95 8.55 -19.18
CA LEU A 200 -2.58 8.32 -20.48
C LEU A 200 -3.38 9.52 -20.95
N GLN A 201 -3.85 10.40 -20.06
CA GLN A 201 -4.63 11.57 -20.44
C GLN A 201 -3.94 12.45 -21.50
N ARG A 202 -2.61 12.49 -21.50
CA ARG A 202 -1.78 13.26 -22.45
C ARG A 202 -1.59 12.57 -23.81
N TRP A 203 -1.98 11.31 -23.93
CA TRP A 203 -1.74 10.50 -25.12
C TRP A 203 -2.91 10.62 -26.12
N PRO A 204 -2.66 10.44 -27.43
CA PRO A 204 -3.71 10.46 -28.43
C PRO A 204 -4.83 9.45 -28.13
N TRP A 205 -6.07 9.81 -28.42
CA TRP A 205 -7.25 9.02 -28.04
C TRP A 205 -7.21 7.58 -28.56
N PHE A 206 -6.68 7.35 -29.76
CA PHE A 206 -6.58 6.02 -30.36
C PHE A 206 -5.58 5.12 -29.62
N VAL A 207 -4.50 5.68 -29.08
CA VAL A 207 -3.55 4.91 -28.25
C VAL A 207 -4.23 4.49 -26.95
N ARG A 208 -4.95 5.42 -26.30
CA ARG A 208 -5.72 5.12 -25.08
C ARG A 208 -6.76 4.04 -25.34
N LEU A 209 -7.50 4.13 -26.44
CA LEU A 209 -8.51 3.14 -26.82
C LEU A 209 -7.89 1.75 -26.99
N ASN A 210 -6.77 1.63 -27.69
CA ASN A 210 -6.09 0.34 -27.86
C ASN A 210 -5.60 -0.24 -26.52
N ILE A 211 -5.09 0.60 -25.62
CA ILE A 211 -4.70 0.17 -24.27
C ILE A 211 -5.92 -0.35 -23.50
N TRP A 212 -7.05 0.38 -23.52
CA TRP A 212 -8.27 -0.06 -22.84
C TRP A 212 -8.82 -1.36 -23.43
N ILE A 213 -8.82 -1.51 -24.76
CA ILE A 213 -9.21 -2.77 -25.41
C ILE A 213 -8.29 -3.90 -24.93
N PHE A 214 -6.98 -3.70 -24.91
CA PHE A 214 -6.04 -4.71 -24.43
C PHE A 214 -6.28 -5.09 -22.96
N VAL A 215 -6.53 -4.11 -22.09
CA VAL A 215 -6.87 -4.35 -20.67
C VAL A 215 -8.17 -5.15 -20.56
N CYS A 216 -9.24 -4.75 -21.26
CA CYS A 216 -10.52 -5.46 -21.27
C CYS A 216 -10.37 -6.90 -21.78
N MET A 217 -9.65 -7.11 -22.89
CA MET A 217 -9.39 -8.45 -23.44
C MET A 217 -8.57 -9.30 -22.48
N SER A 218 -7.59 -8.72 -21.79
CA SER A 218 -6.81 -9.41 -20.77
C SER A 218 -7.68 -9.84 -19.59
N LEU A 219 -8.57 -8.96 -19.11
CA LEU A 219 -9.54 -9.29 -18.06
C LEU A 219 -10.51 -10.40 -18.46
N LEU A 220 -11.02 -10.37 -19.69
CA LEU A 220 -11.91 -11.42 -20.22
C LEU A 220 -11.19 -12.77 -20.38
N ALA A 221 -9.95 -12.76 -20.87
CA ALA A 221 -9.15 -13.97 -21.01
C ALA A 221 -8.78 -14.60 -19.65
N MET A 222 -8.69 -13.76 -18.60
CA MET A 222 -8.35 -14.15 -17.23
C MET A 222 -9.54 -14.30 -16.30
N SER A 223 -10.77 -14.10 -16.78
CA SER A 223 -11.95 -14.11 -15.92
C SER A 223 -11.96 -15.40 -15.10
N ALA A 224 -11.96 -15.27 -13.78
CA ALA A 224 -11.96 -16.41 -12.88
C ALA A 224 -13.15 -17.30 -13.26
N ARG A 225 -12.90 -18.59 -13.54
CA ARG A 225 -13.94 -19.56 -13.93
C ARG A 225 -14.84 -19.97 -12.74
N GLY A 226 -14.88 -19.18 -11.67
CA GLY A 226 -15.64 -19.40 -10.44
C GLY A 226 -15.72 -18.12 -9.60
N GLY A 227 -16.65 -18.09 -8.62
CA GLY A 227 -16.81 -16.97 -7.71
C GLY A 227 -15.59 -16.80 -6.81
N GLN A 228 -14.98 -15.61 -6.83
CA GLN A 228 -13.91 -15.22 -5.90
C GLN A 228 -14.49 -14.13 -4.99
N GLU A 229 -14.32 -14.28 -3.68
CA GLU A 229 -14.76 -13.26 -2.73
C GLU A 229 -13.84 -12.04 -2.78
N PHE A 230 -14.46 -10.86 -2.72
CA PHE A 230 -13.73 -9.61 -2.66
C PHE A 230 -12.97 -9.52 -1.33
N LEU A 231 -11.70 -9.13 -1.38
CA LEU A 231 -10.77 -9.18 -0.23
C LEU A 231 -11.33 -8.49 1.02
N TYR A 232 -12.15 -7.45 0.87
CA TYR A 232 -12.77 -6.72 1.99
C TYR A 232 -13.72 -7.57 2.85
N PHE A 233 -14.27 -8.66 2.31
CA PHE A 233 -15.16 -9.57 3.05
C PHE A 233 -14.43 -10.78 3.64
N ALA A 234 -13.13 -10.90 3.41
CA ALA A 234 -12.32 -12.07 3.78
C ALA A 234 -11.50 -11.87 5.07
N PHE A 235 -11.77 -10.80 5.84
CA PHE A 235 -11.09 -10.46 7.09
C PHE A 235 -12.06 -10.51 8.28
#